data_AF-A0A9D9GKN1-F1
#
_entry.id   AF-A0A9D9GKN1-F1
#
_cell.length_a   1.000
_cell.length_b   1.000
_cell.length_c   1.000
_cell.angle_alpha   90.00
_cell.angle_beta   90.00
_cell.angle_gamma   90.00
#
_symmetry.space_group_name_H-M   'P 1'
#
loop_
_entity.id
_entity.type
_entity.pdbx_description
1 polymer ?
#
loop_
_entity_poly.entity_id
_entity_poly.type
_entity_poly.pdbx_seq_one_letter_code
_entity_poly.pdbx_strand_id
1 'polypeptide(L)'
;MHQESRDRSRRTLALGALFSGLLATGGILAAIGMDFTGVQPELMNPWMELIYLTMHILMTLYPLMVVRPDWLTRKHSFFIFLPTAVLPVIYLFFLGNWTPLLAPADIWANWMKPDVLVRLLGLFTMLPYCLILFLLPYNYHRTSATFQWVLNYSLGLTAICVVHIVFTLTVFPALFIALPLMVSVFFLHSMEYELNERLVPGDDRNDEEQKALKEEQAEAFGELDLWTRIVLLMDREEVWRDPDLSLVSLARMCATNVTYLNNVIKENTGTSFKEFVNARRVEAVANLLLEDPDTDIQAAFFNAGFRSRTTAWRNFKDIKGVTPTEFRQG
;
A
#
# COMPACT_ATOMS: atom_id res chain seq x y z
N MET A 1 0.00 -3.08 23.16
CA MET A 1 -0.55 -3.89 22.04
C MET A 1 0.23 -3.70 20.72
N HIS A 2 0.55 -2.47 20.29
CA HIS A 2 1.28 -2.26 19.02
C HIS A 2 2.71 -2.84 18.98
N GLN A 3 3.48 -2.75 20.06
CA GLN A 3 4.87 -3.27 20.08
C GLN A 3 4.93 -4.80 20.02
N GLU A 4 4.10 -5.48 20.82
CA GLU A 4 4.00 -6.94 20.82
C GLU A 4 3.54 -7.50 19.46
N SER A 5 2.62 -6.80 18.78
CA SER A 5 2.19 -7.15 17.43
C SER A 5 3.34 -7.04 16.41
N ARG A 6 4.16 -5.99 16.50
CA ARG A 6 5.34 -5.80 15.62
C ARG A 6 6.40 -6.86 15.87
N ASP A 7 6.62 -7.24 17.12
CA ASP A 7 7.58 -8.29 17.45
C ASP A 7 7.15 -9.65 16.89
N ARG A 8 5.84 -9.95 16.91
CA ARG A 8 5.30 -11.17 16.28
C ARG A 8 5.48 -11.15 14.76
N SER A 9 5.15 -10.06 14.07
CA SER A 9 5.31 -9.98 12.62
C SER A 9 6.77 -10.14 12.19
N ARG A 10 7.71 -9.57 12.94
CA ARG A 10 9.16 -9.71 12.68
C ARG A 10 9.66 -11.14 12.87
N ARG A 11 9.20 -11.83 13.93
CA ARG A 11 9.52 -13.25 14.13
C ARG A 11 9.00 -14.12 12.99
N THR A 12 7.80 -13.85 12.50
CA THR A 12 7.22 -14.56 11.35
C THR A 12 8.01 -14.30 10.07
N LEU A 13 8.41 -13.04 9.82
CA LEU A 13 9.25 -12.69 8.67
C LEU A 13 10.60 -13.41 8.73
N ALA A 14 11.26 -13.40 9.90
CA ALA A 14 12.53 -14.09 10.10
C ALA A 14 12.43 -15.61 9.91
N LEU A 15 11.35 -16.22 10.39
CA LEU A 15 11.10 -17.65 10.20
C LEU A 15 10.86 -18.01 8.73
N GLY A 16 10.11 -17.18 8.00
CA GLY A 16 9.93 -17.31 6.56
C GLY A 16 11.25 -17.20 5.78
N ALA A 17 12.07 -16.19 6.11
CA ALA A 17 13.38 -15.99 5.48
C ALA A 17 14.37 -17.13 5.78
N LEU A 18 14.36 -17.66 7.00
CA LEU A 18 15.17 -18.83 7.36
C LEU A 18 14.75 -20.05 6.52
N PHE A 19 13.44 -20.31 6.45
CA PHE A 19 12.90 -21.42 5.68
C PHE A 19 13.21 -21.27 4.18
N SER A 20 13.11 -20.06 3.61
CA SER A 20 13.45 -19.81 2.21
C SER A 20 14.93 -20.06 1.91
N GLY A 21 15.84 -19.68 2.82
CA GLY A 21 17.27 -19.96 2.69
C GLY A 21 17.59 -21.45 2.71
N LEU A 22 16.94 -22.22 3.59
CA LEU A 22 17.03 -23.69 3.61
C LEU A 22 16.53 -24.30 2.30
N LEU A 23 15.40 -23.81 1.77
CA LEU A 23 14.87 -24.29 0.49
C LEU A 23 15.77 -23.96 -0.68
N ALA A 24 16.36 -22.77 -0.73
CA ALA A 24 17.31 -22.39 -1.77
C ALA A 24 18.55 -23.28 -1.74
N THR A 25 19.07 -23.57 -0.55
CA THR A 25 20.20 -24.49 -0.37
C THR A 25 19.83 -25.91 -0.81
N GLY A 26 18.66 -26.41 -0.39
CA GLY A 26 18.15 -27.73 -0.80
C GLY A 26 17.91 -27.84 -2.30
N GLY A 27 17.37 -26.79 -2.94
CA GLY A 27 17.16 -26.74 -4.38
C GLY A 27 18.46 -26.79 -5.19
N ILE A 28 19.50 -26.08 -4.73
CA ILE A 28 20.85 -26.15 -5.34
C ILE A 28 21.43 -27.56 -5.21
N LEU A 29 21.37 -28.15 -4.01
CA LEU A 29 21.86 -29.51 -3.78
C LEU A 29 21.10 -30.54 -4.62
N ALA A 30 19.78 -30.39 -4.74
CA ALA A 30 18.95 -31.24 -5.58
C ALA A 30 19.30 -31.11 -7.06
N ALA A 31 19.54 -29.89 -7.56
CA ALA A 31 19.96 -29.66 -8.93
C ALA A 31 21.31 -30.34 -9.23
N ILE A 32 22.30 -30.16 -8.36
CA ILE A 32 23.61 -30.84 -8.48
C ILE A 32 23.42 -32.36 -8.45
N GLY A 33 22.61 -32.88 -7.51
CA GLY A 33 22.34 -34.31 -7.40
C GLY A 33 21.66 -34.90 -8.64
N MET A 34 20.74 -34.17 -9.27
CA MET A 34 20.10 -34.59 -10.52
C MET A 34 21.11 -34.67 -11.66
N ASP A 35 22.02 -33.69 -11.79
CA ASP A 35 23.09 -33.72 -12.79
C ASP A 35 24.03 -34.92 -12.60
N PHE A 36 24.34 -35.30 -11.36
CA PHE A 36 25.19 -36.46 -11.06
C PHE A 36 24.49 -37.81 -11.27
N THR A 37 23.20 -37.91 -10.94
CA THR A 37 22.45 -39.18 -10.98
C THR A 37 21.77 -39.45 -12.31
N GLY A 38 21.61 -38.43 -13.16
CA GLY A 38 20.89 -38.51 -14.43
C GLY A 38 19.38 -38.76 -14.28
N VAL A 39 18.85 -38.67 -13.05
CA VAL A 39 17.42 -38.87 -12.76
C VAL A 39 16.64 -37.66 -13.25
N GLN A 40 15.65 -37.90 -14.12
CA GLN A 40 14.77 -36.82 -14.56
C GLN A 40 13.74 -36.46 -13.48
N PRO A 41 13.53 -35.17 -13.20
CA PRO A 41 12.51 -34.74 -12.26
C PRO A 41 11.09 -35.03 -12.76
N GLU A 42 10.22 -35.48 -11.85
CA GLU A 42 8.79 -35.67 -12.13
C GLU A 42 8.00 -34.36 -11.99
N LEU A 43 7.04 -34.16 -12.89
CA LEU A 43 6.02 -33.11 -12.77
C LEU A 43 5.13 -33.39 -11.57
N MET A 44 4.69 -32.30 -10.93
CA MET A 44 3.73 -32.37 -9.82
C MET A 44 4.17 -33.34 -8.73
N ASN A 45 5.44 -33.27 -8.34
CA ASN A 45 5.97 -34.10 -7.27
C ASN A 45 5.25 -33.75 -5.94
N PRO A 46 4.56 -34.71 -5.29
CA PRO A 46 3.72 -34.43 -4.12
C PRO A 46 4.49 -33.79 -2.96
N TRP A 47 5.73 -34.22 -2.73
CA TRP A 47 6.54 -33.72 -1.62
C TRP A 47 7.02 -32.30 -1.88
N MET A 48 7.42 -32.00 -3.12
CA MET A 48 7.78 -30.64 -3.50
C MET A 48 6.57 -29.69 -3.40
N GLU A 49 5.39 -30.14 -3.82
CA GLU A 49 4.15 -29.35 -3.68
C GLU A 49 3.87 -28.97 -2.22
N LEU A 50 4.07 -29.89 -1.26
CA LEU A 50 3.89 -29.60 0.17
C LEU A 50 4.90 -28.57 0.70
N ILE A 51 6.15 -28.66 0.26
CA ILE A 51 7.20 -27.70 0.62
C ILE A 51 6.81 -26.31 0.14
N TYR A 52 6.41 -26.19 -1.13
CA TYR A 52 5.99 -24.90 -1.66
C TYR A 52 4.65 -24.43 -1.09
N LEU A 53 3.73 -25.31 -0.69
CA LEU A 53 2.51 -24.91 0.02
C LEU A 53 2.83 -24.24 1.34
N THR A 54 3.74 -24.86 2.09
CA THR A 54 4.25 -24.32 3.35
C THR A 54 4.91 -22.97 3.12
N MET A 55 5.67 -22.80 2.04
CA MET A 55 6.25 -21.50 1.66
C MET A 55 5.19 -20.43 1.44
N HIS A 56 4.17 -20.69 0.61
CA HIS A 56 3.12 -19.72 0.32
C HIS A 56 2.37 -19.32 1.60
N ILE A 57 2.10 -20.27 2.49
CA ILE A 57 1.51 -19.98 3.81
C ILE A 57 2.41 -19.01 4.60
N LEU A 58 3.70 -19.33 4.75
CA LEU A 58 4.63 -18.50 5.52
C LEU A 58 4.77 -17.08 4.96
N MET A 59 4.82 -16.96 3.63
CA MET A 59 4.86 -15.67 2.94
C MET A 59 3.57 -14.85 3.15
N THR A 60 2.42 -15.50 3.31
CA THR A 60 1.14 -14.83 3.58
C THR A 60 0.97 -14.43 5.05
N LEU A 61 1.60 -15.14 6.00
CA LEU A 61 1.43 -14.84 7.43
C LEU A 61 1.98 -13.47 7.83
N TYR A 62 3.16 -13.10 7.33
CA TYR A 62 3.78 -11.81 7.63
C TYR A 62 2.89 -10.61 7.26
N PRO A 63 2.47 -10.42 6.00
CA PRO A 63 1.63 -9.29 5.62
C PRO A 63 0.26 -9.33 6.30
N LEU A 64 -0.26 -10.51 6.62
CA LEU A 64 -1.52 -10.65 7.35
C LEU A 64 -1.41 -10.12 8.78
N MET A 65 -0.30 -10.40 9.50
CA MET A 65 -0.03 -9.83 10.81
C MET A 65 0.17 -8.31 10.76
N VAL A 66 0.72 -7.80 9.66
CA VAL A 66 0.92 -6.38 9.43
C VAL A 66 -0.40 -5.64 9.18
N VAL A 67 -1.29 -6.23 8.39
CA VAL A 67 -2.56 -5.60 7.98
C VAL A 67 -3.64 -5.77 9.05
N ARG A 68 -3.77 -6.98 9.63
CA ARG A 68 -4.75 -7.28 10.68
C ARG A 68 -4.21 -8.29 11.70
N PRO A 69 -3.43 -7.85 12.70
CA PRO A 69 -2.91 -8.75 13.72
C PRO A 69 -4.01 -9.44 14.53
N ASP A 70 -5.13 -8.75 14.77
CA ASP A 70 -6.26 -9.28 15.52
C ASP A 70 -7.01 -10.42 14.78
N TRP A 71 -6.89 -10.49 13.45
CA TRP A 71 -7.57 -11.52 12.66
C TRP A 71 -6.86 -12.86 12.78
N LEU A 72 -5.53 -12.90 12.91
CA LEU A 72 -4.76 -14.12 13.00
C LEU A 72 -4.83 -14.73 14.42
N THR A 73 -6.03 -15.16 14.81
CA THR A 73 -6.27 -15.92 16.04
C THR A 73 -5.94 -17.39 15.84
N ARG A 74 -5.83 -18.16 16.94
CA ARG A 74 -5.60 -19.62 16.89
C ARG A 74 -6.57 -20.35 15.96
N LYS A 75 -7.82 -19.91 15.89
CA LYS A 75 -8.84 -20.47 15.01
C LYS A 75 -8.50 -20.25 13.54
N HIS A 76 -8.15 -19.03 13.14
CA HIS A 76 -7.78 -18.73 11.75
C HIS A 76 -6.45 -19.37 11.36
N SER A 77 -5.47 -19.39 12.26
CA SER A 77 -4.22 -20.12 12.04
C SER A 77 -4.47 -21.61 11.79
N PHE A 78 -5.37 -22.24 12.54
CA PHE A 78 -5.75 -23.64 12.31
C PHE A 78 -6.26 -23.86 10.88
N PHE A 79 -7.15 -23.01 10.37
CA PHE A 79 -7.66 -23.13 9.00
C PHE A 79 -6.60 -22.82 7.92
N ILE A 80 -5.69 -21.87 8.17
CA ILE A 80 -4.58 -21.55 7.25
C ILE A 80 -3.61 -22.72 7.12
N PHE A 81 -3.33 -23.45 8.20
CA PHE A 81 -2.42 -24.61 8.16
C PHE A 81 -3.14 -25.94 7.89
N LEU A 82 -4.47 -25.95 7.77
CA LEU A 82 -5.24 -27.17 7.56
C LEU A 82 -4.84 -27.90 6.26
N PRO A 83 -4.67 -27.23 5.09
CA PRO A 83 -4.25 -27.91 3.87
C PRO A 83 -2.88 -28.58 4.01
N THR A 84 -1.91 -27.94 4.65
CA THR A 84 -0.59 -28.54 4.93
C THR A 84 -0.63 -29.71 5.91
N ALA A 85 -1.67 -29.84 6.74
CA ALA A 85 -1.85 -30.98 7.63
C ALA A 85 -2.59 -32.14 6.96
N VAL A 86 -3.57 -31.84 6.10
CA VAL A 86 -4.44 -32.84 5.46
C VAL A 86 -3.78 -33.47 4.22
N LEU A 87 -3.16 -32.66 3.35
CA LEU A 87 -2.57 -33.15 2.10
C LEU A 87 -1.49 -34.23 2.31
N PRO A 88 -0.56 -34.14 3.28
CA PRO A 88 0.40 -35.22 3.53
C PRO A 88 -0.26 -36.54 3.91
N VAL A 89 -1.35 -36.50 4.70
CA VAL A 89 -2.10 -37.71 5.09
C VAL A 89 -2.74 -38.35 3.86
N ILE A 90 -3.30 -37.53 2.96
CA ILE A 90 -3.82 -38.01 1.67
C ILE A 90 -2.69 -38.56 0.80
N TYR A 91 -1.53 -37.91 0.75
CA TYR A 91 -0.40 -38.38 -0.03
C TYR A 91 0.15 -39.72 0.48
N LEU A 92 0.16 -39.94 1.80
CA LEU A 92 0.54 -41.22 2.39
C LEU A 92 -0.42 -42.36 2.04
N PHE A 93 -1.71 -42.08 1.77
CA PHE A 93 -2.68 -43.10 1.36
C PHE A 93 -2.29 -43.81 0.05
N PHE A 94 -1.56 -43.13 -0.84
CA PHE A 94 -1.08 -43.72 -2.09
C PHE A 94 0.15 -44.64 -1.90
N LEU A 95 0.75 -44.68 -0.71
CA LEU A 95 1.87 -45.57 -0.34
C LEU A 95 3.06 -45.55 -1.32
N GLY A 96 3.28 -44.44 -2.03
CA GLY A 96 4.33 -44.33 -3.03
C GLY A 96 3.96 -44.82 -4.43
N ASN A 97 2.75 -45.37 -4.64
CA ASN A 97 2.24 -45.78 -5.94
C ASN A 97 1.75 -44.58 -6.75
N TRP A 98 2.70 -43.79 -7.19
CA TRP A 98 2.50 -42.53 -7.89
C TRP A 98 2.48 -42.75 -9.41
N THR A 99 1.54 -42.13 -10.11
CA THR A 99 1.60 -42.08 -11.58
C THR A 99 2.80 -41.22 -11.98
N PRO A 100 3.74 -41.74 -12.78
CA PRO A 100 4.85 -40.96 -13.27
C PRO A 100 4.34 -39.93 -14.28
N LEU A 101 4.73 -38.67 -14.10
CA LEU A 101 4.40 -37.56 -14.98
C LEU A 101 5.72 -36.93 -15.42
N LEU A 102 6.12 -37.12 -16.68
CA LEU A 102 7.41 -36.64 -17.20
C LEU A 102 7.22 -35.50 -18.22
N ALA A 103 6.03 -35.41 -18.82
CA ALA A 103 5.65 -34.34 -19.73
C ALA A 103 4.25 -33.78 -19.40
N PRO A 104 3.96 -32.53 -19.78
CA PRO A 104 2.62 -31.94 -19.60
C PRO A 104 1.50 -32.77 -20.25
N ALA A 105 1.79 -33.48 -21.33
CA ALA A 105 0.84 -34.38 -22.00
C ALA A 105 0.40 -35.55 -21.09
N ASP A 106 1.27 -36.01 -20.19
CA ASP A 106 0.97 -37.10 -19.26
C ASP A 106 -0.09 -36.68 -18.24
N ILE A 107 -0.11 -35.40 -17.86
CA ILE A 107 -1.15 -34.83 -16.98
C ILE A 107 -2.50 -34.98 -17.65
N TRP A 108 -2.62 -34.59 -18.92
CA TRP A 108 -3.86 -34.70 -19.67
C TRP A 108 -4.26 -36.16 -19.95
N ALA A 109 -3.30 -37.06 -20.18
CA ALA A 109 -3.60 -38.48 -20.38
C ALA A 109 -4.10 -39.17 -19.09
N ASN A 110 -3.64 -38.70 -17.92
CA ASN A 110 -3.89 -39.34 -16.62
C ASN A 110 -4.77 -38.51 -15.67
N TRP A 111 -5.40 -37.43 -16.13
CA TRP A 111 -6.09 -36.47 -15.27
C TRP A 111 -7.24 -37.08 -14.44
N MET A 112 -7.84 -38.18 -14.89
CA MET A 112 -8.89 -38.89 -14.17
C MET A 112 -8.36 -39.82 -13.07
N LYS A 113 -7.04 -40.03 -12.99
CA LYS A 113 -6.47 -40.86 -11.93
C LYS A 113 -6.54 -40.14 -10.59
N PRO A 114 -6.92 -40.84 -9.50
CA PRO A 114 -7.10 -40.21 -8.19
C PRO A 114 -5.84 -39.50 -7.67
N ASP A 115 -4.65 -40.04 -7.89
CA ASP A 115 -3.38 -39.45 -7.43
C ASP A 115 -3.06 -38.14 -8.16
N VAL A 116 -3.31 -38.08 -9.47
CA VAL A 116 -3.13 -36.87 -10.28
C VAL A 116 -4.13 -35.79 -9.87
N LEU A 117 -5.37 -36.16 -9.60
CA LEU A 117 -6.40 -35.22 -9.10
C LEU A 117 -6.02 -34.59 -7.76
N VAL A 118 -5.48 -35.36 -6.82
CA VAL A 118 -5.07 -34.81 -5.52
C VAL A 118 -3.91 -33.82 -5.68
N ARG A 119 -2.94 -34.09 -6.56
CA ARG A 119 -1.84 -33.16 -6.85
C ARG A 119 -2.33 -31.86 -7.50
N LEU A 120 -3.27 -31.97 -8.47
CA LEU A 120 -3.93 -30.80 -9.08
C LEU A 120 -4.69 -29.97 -8.02
N LEU A 121 -5.36 -30.65 -7.09
CA LEU A 121 -6.02 -30.00 -5.96
C LEU A 121 -4.99 -29.31 -5.04
N GLY A 122 -3.85 -29.94 -4.79
CA GLY A 122 -2.71 -29.37 -4.06
C GLY A 122 -2.26 -28.05 -4.67
N LEU A 123 -2.06 -27.99 -6.00
CA LEU A 123 -1.75 -26.75 -6.71
C LEU A 123 -2.86 -25.69 -6.56
N PHE A 124 -4.12 -26.09 -6.71
CA PHE A 124 -5.25 -25.15 -6.57
C PHE A 124 -5.35 -24.56 -5.16
N THR A 125 -4.97 -25.31 -4.13
CA THR A 125 -4.99 -24.84 -2.75
C THR A 125 -4.01 -23.68 -2.47
N MET A 126 -3.07 -23.40 -3.38
CA MET A 126 -2.14 -22.26 -3.28
C MET A 126 -2.83 -20.91 -3.53
N LEU A 127 -3.82 -20.89 -4.43
CA LEU A 127 -4.42 -19.65 -4.94
C LEU A 127 -5.02 -18.77 -3.84
N PRO A 128 -5.78 -19.32 -2.86
CA PRO A 128 -6.33 -18.50 -1.78
C PRO A 128 -5.26 -17.73 -0.99
N TYR A 129 -4.07 -18.30 -0.77
CA TYR A 129 -3.01 -17.64 0.02
C TYR A 129 -2.42 -16.42 -0.69
N CYS A 130 -2.45 -16.40 -2.02
CA CYS A 130 -1.94 -15.30 -2.82
C CYS A 130 -3.00 -14.21 -3.03
N LEU A 131 -4.27 -14.60 -2.99
CA LEU A 131 -5.40 -13.70 -3.23
C LEU A 131 -5.97 -13.08 -1.94
N ILE A 132 -5.71 -13.67 -0.76
CA ILE A 132 -6.31 -13.24 0.51
C ILE A 132 -6.06 -11.76 0.82
N LEU A 133 -4.89 -11.22 0.44
CA LEU A 133 -4.55 -9.82 0.69
C LEU A 133 -5.38 -8.84 -0.16
N PHE A 134 -5.81 -9.24 -1.36
CA PHE A 134 -6.73 -8.43 -2.18
C PHE A 134 -8.17 -8.45 -1.63
N LEU A 135 -8.56 -9.56 -1.01
CA LEU A 135 -9.90 -9.74 -0.44
C LEU A 135 -10.06 -9.07 0.93
N LEU A 136 -8.96 -8.71 1.58
CA LEU A 136 -8.98 -8.06 2.88
C LEU A 136 -9.32 -6.57 2.74
N PRO A 137 -10.38 -6.07 3.42
CA PRO A 137 -10.72 -4.66 3.36
C PRO A 137 -9.64 -3.83 4.06
N TYR A 138 -8.96 -3.00 3.27
CA TYR A 138 -7.90 -2.09 3.72
C TYR A 138 -8.48 -1.03 4.67
N ASN A 139 -7.89 -0.91 5.87
CA ASN A 139 -8.29 0.09 6.84
C ASN A 139 -7.04 0.80 7.38
N TYR A 140 -6.82 2.03 6.92
CA TYR A 140 -5.61 2.78 7.21
C TYR A 140 -5.41 3.08 8.70
N HIS A 141 -6.50 3.20 9.48
CA HIS A 141 -6.41 3.47 10.92
C HIS A 141 -5.92 2.27 11.75
N ARG A 142 -6.03 1.06 11.22
CA ARG A 142 -5.64 -0.18 11.92
C ARG A 142 -4.39 -0.82 11.36
N THR A 143 -3.97 -0.42 10.15
CA THR A 143 -2.87 -1.03 9.44
C THR A 143 -1.62 -0.18 9.62
N SER A 144 -0.51 -0.78 10.04
CA SER A 144 0.77 -0.08 10.14
C SER A 144 1.54 -0.05 8.82
N ALA A 145 0.88 -0.28 7.68
CA ALA A 145 1.48 -0.32 6.35
C ALA A 145 0.67 0.52 5.35
N THR A 146 1.37 1.09 4.38
CA THR A 146 0.76 1.89 3.32
C THR A 146 -0.02 1.00 2.35
N PHE A 147 -1.03 1.56 1.69
CA PHE A 147 -1.78 0.82 0.67
C PHE A 147 -0.86 0.34 -0.47
N GLN A 148 0.08 1.19 -0.91
CA GLN A 148 1.04 0.85 -1.95
C GLN A 148 1.88 -0.38 -1.58
N TRP A 149 2.32 -0.47 -0.32
CA TRP A 149 3.04 -1.63 0.17
C TRP A 149 2.20 -2.91 0.10
N VAL A 150 0.95 -2.86 0.59
CA VAL A 150 0.04 -4.02 0.55
C VAL A 150 -0.17 -4.48 -0.89
N LEU A 151 -0.38 -3.54 -1.82
CA LEU A 151 -0.57 -3.84 -3.23
C LEU A 151 0.68 -4.49 -3.85
N ASN A 152 1.85 -3.90 -3.67
CA ASN A 152 3.11 -4.42 -4.20
C ASN A 152 3.43 -5.81 -3.64
N TYR A 153 3.22 -6.02 -2.33
CA TYR A 153 3.42 -7.32 -1.70
C TYR A 153 2.48 -8.40 -2.27
N SER A 154 1.20 -8.05 -2.46
CA SER A 154 0.19 -8.96 -3.01
C SER A 154 0.48 -9.33 -4.47
N LEU A 155 0.93 -8.37 -5.27
CA LEU A 155 1.38 -8.62 -6.64
C LEU A 155 2.61 -9.55 -6.66
N GLY A 156 3.57 -9.34 -5.77
CA GLY A 156 4.74 -10.20 -5.62
C GLY A 156 4.37 -11.64 -5.25
N LEU A 157 3.50 -11.85 -4.26
CA LEU A 157 2.98 -13.18 -3.91
C LEU A 157 2.31 -13.88 -5.09
N THR A 158 1.49 -13.14 -5.83
CA THR A 158 0.78 -13.66 -7.01
C THR A 158 1.76 -14.05 -8.11
N ALA A 159 2.77 -13.23 -8.39
CA ALA A 159 3.81 -13.54 -9.37
C ALA A 159 4.59 -14.82 -8.98
N ILE A 160 4.96 -14.95 -7.70
CA ILE A 160 5.66 -16.13 -7.17
C ILE A 160 4.80 -17.39 -7.32
N CYS A 161 3.50 -17.30 -7.03
CA CYS A 161 2.57 -18.40 -7.21
C CYS A 161 2.42 -18.81 -8.68
N VAL A 162 2.33 -17.85 -9.60
CA VAL A 162 2.25 -18.13 -11.05
C VAL A 162 3.52 -18.84 -11.52
N VAL A 163 4.69 -18.33 -11.16
CA VAL A 163 5.97 -18.96 -11.52
C VAL A 163 6.08 -20.37 -10.92
N HIS A 164 5.62 -20.58 -9.69
CA HIS A 164 5.57 -21.92 -9.09
C HIS A 164 4.62 -22.86 -9.84
N ILE A 165 3.40 -22.43 -10.17
CA ILE A 165 2.46 -23.26 -10.95
C ILE A 165 3.07 -23.62 -12.30
N VAL A 166 3.68 -22.66 -13.00
CA VAL A 166 4.37 -22.91 -14.28
C VAL A 166 5.51 -23.91 -14.07
N PHE A 167 6.36 -23.70 -13.06
CA PHE A 167 7.46 -24.61 -12.73
C PHE A 167 6.98 -26.05 -12.53
N THR A 168 5.93 -26.25 -11.74
CA THR A 168 5.40 -27.58 -11.42
C THR A 168 4.77 -28.28 -12.62
N LEU A 169 4.24 -27.52 -13.58
CA LEU A 169 3.60 -28.04 -14.78
C LEU A 169 4.57 -28.26 -15.96
N THR A 170 5.75 -27.64 -15.97
CA THR A 170 6.68 -27.72 -17.11
C THR A 170 8.06 -28.28 -16.76
N VAL A 171 8.43 -28.34 -15.48
CA VAL A 171 9.68 -28.93 -14.97
C VAL A 171 10.92 -28.49 -15.75
N PHE A 172 11.12 -27.16 -15.82
CA PHE A 172 12.38 -26.62 -16.34
C PHE A 172 13.46 -26.71 -15.26
N PRO A 173 14.62 -27.36 -15.51
CA PRO A 173 15.69 -27.50 -14.53
C PRO A 173 16.15 -26.16 -13.94
N ALA A 174 16.18 -25.10 -14.76
CA ALA A 174 16.56 -23.75 -14.30
C ALA A 174 15.59 -23.17 -13.22
N LEU A 175 14.32 -23.60 -13.19
CA LEU A 175 13.37 -23.14 -12.18
C LEU A 175 13.57 -23.80 -10.80
N PHE A 176 14.29 -24.93 -10.69
CA PHE A 176 14.67 -25.51 -9.39
C PHE A 176 15.55 -24.59 -8.55
N ILE A 177 16.37 -23.76 -9.22
CA ILE A 177 17.24 -22.78 -8.58
C ILE A 177 16.57 -21.41 -8.57
N ALA A 178 15.94 -21.01 -9.68
CA ALA A 178 15.37 -19.68 -9.82
C ALA A 178 14.19 -19.43 -8.87
N LEU A 179 13.30 -20.41 -8.65
CA LEU A 179 12.13 -20.23 -7.79
C LEU A 179 12.53 -20.02 -6.30
N PRO A 180 13.38 -20.87 -5.67
CA PRO A 180 13.85 -20.61 -4.31
C PRO A 180 14.67 -19.32 -4.16
N LEU A 181 15.45 -18.94 -5.18
CA LEU A 181 16.19 -17.69 -5.18
C LEU A 181 15.23 -16.49 -5.24
N MET A 182 14.21 -16.53 -6.10
CA MET A 182 13.19 -15.50 -6.18
C MET A 182 12.45 -15.32 -4.85
N VAL A 183 12.08 -16.42 -4.18
CA VAL A 183 11.48 -16.38 -2.83
C VAL A 183 12.45 -15.76 -1.81
N SER A 184 13.74 -16.10 -1.86
CA SER A 184 14.75 -15.52 -0.96
C SER A 184 14.94 -14.03 -1.19
N VAL A 185 15.02 -13.58 -2.44
CA VAL A 185 15.07 -12.15 -2.81
C VAL A 185 13.83 -11.42 -2.33
N PHE A 186 12.65 -12.03 -2.46
CA PHE A 186 11.40 -11.46 -1.98
C PHE A 186 11.39 -11.27 -0.45
N PHE A 187 11.92 -12.24 0.31
CA PHE A 187 12.09 -12.08 1.76
C PHE A 187 13.11 -11.01 2.13
N LEU A 188 14.24 -10.93 1.43
CA LEU A 188 15.24 -9.88 1.65
C LEU A 188 14.65 -8.48 1.41
N HIS A 189 13.92 -8.30 0.30
CA HIS A 189 13.22 -7.05 0.03
C HIS A 189 12.17 -6.73 1.10
N SER A 190 11.44 -7.74 1.59
CA SER A 190 10.48 -7.58 2.68
C SER A 190 11.14 -7.18 4.00
N MET A 191 12.35 -7.68 4.27
CA MET A 191 13.16 -7.32 5.45
C MET A 191 13.74 -5.91 5.33
N GLU A 192 14.23 -5.52 4.17
CA GLU A 192 14.71 -4.17 3.89
C GLU A 192 13.59 -3.15 4.15
N TYR A 193 12.37 -3.41 3.67
CA TYR A 193 11.22 -2.57 3.95
C TYR A 193 10.91 -2.48 5.45
N GLU A 194 10.84 -3.61 6.16
CA GLU A 194 10.59 -3.62 7.61
C GLU A 194 11.70 -2.91 8.40
N LEU A 195 12.96 -2.97 7.91
CA LEU A 195 14.08 -2.25 8.51
C LEU A 195 13.96 -0.75 8.32
N ASN A 196 13.79 -0.30 7.07
CA ASN A 196 13.82 1.11 6.69
C ASN A 196 12.57 1.89 7.12
N GLU A 197 11.39 1.27 7.10
CA GLU A 197 10.12 1.98 7.36
C GLU A 197 9.61 1.81 8.80
N ARG A 198 10.10 0.81 9.54
CA ARG A 198 9.49 0.41 10.83
C ARG A 198 10.46 0.13 11.98
N LEU A 199 11.74 -0.09 11.70
CA LEU A 199 12.77 -0.28 12.72
C LEU A 199 13.64 0.95 12.89
N VAL A 200 14.11 1.52 11.79
CA VAL A 200 14.82 2.80 11.79
C VAL A 200 13.77 3.91 11.87
N PRO A 201 13.78 4.78 12.91
CA PRO A 201 12.97 5.99 12.89
C PRO A 201 13.28 6.74 11.60
N GLY A 202 12.26 7.17 10.87
CA GLY A 202 12.46 7.96 9.65
C GLY A 202 13.41 9.11 9.95
N ASP A 203 14.37 9.32 9.06
CA ASP A 203 15.44 10.33 9.15
C ASP A 203 15.00 11.59 9.92
N ASP A 204 15.39 11.68 11.21
CA ASP A 204 15.00 12.75 12.14
C ASP A 204 15.37 14.14 11.58
N ARG A 205 16.21 14.22 10.53
CA ARG A 205 16.52 15.45 9.81
C ARG A 205 15.29 16.19 9.27
N ASN A 206 14.29 15.47 8.74
CA ASN A 206 13.05 16.12 8.26
C ASN A 206 12.19 16.64 9.43
N ASP A 207 12.22 15.96 10.57
CA ASP A 207 11.46 16.34 11.75
C ASP A 207 12.16 17.47 12.51
N GLU A 208 13.50 17.49 12.56
CA GLU A 208 14.31 18.59 13.08
C GLU A 208 14.20 19.84 12.20
N GLU A 209 14.25 19.70 10.87
CA GLU A 209 14.05 20.82 9.94
C GLU A 209 12.63 21.38 10.03
N GLN A 210 11.61 20.51 10.11
CA GLN A 210 10.23 20.96 10.37
C GLN A 210 10.04 21.56 11.76
N LYS A 211 10.76 21.07 12.77
CA LYS A 211 10.71 21.62 14.13
C LYS A 211 11.38 22.99 14.18
N ALA A 212 12.54 23.16 13.55
CA ALA A 212 13.22 24.44 13.41
C ALA A 212 12.35 25.46 12.65
N LEU A 213 11.73 25.07 11.53
CA LEU A 213 10.80 25.92 10.79
C LEU A 213 9.57 26.30 11.62
N LYS A 214 9.03 25.38 12.43
CA LYS A 214 7.90 25.68 13.33
C LYS A 214 8.31 26.61 14.47
N GLU A 215 9.50 26.44 15.03
CA GLU A 215 10.06 27.30 16.08
C GLU A 215 10.33 28.71 15.54
N GLU A 216 10.96 28.83 14.38
CA GLU A 216 11.17 30.11 13.68
C GLU A 216 9.84 30.82 13.37
N GLN A 217 8.86 30.08 12.84
CA GLN A 217 7.53 30.65 12.59
C GLN A 217 6.86 31.05 13.91
N ALA A 218 6.88 30.21 14.94
CA ALA A 218 6.29 30.53 16.23
C ALA A 218 6.93 31.78 16.88
N GLU A 219 8.24 31.93 16.79
CA GLU A 219 8.96 33.13 17.23
C GLU A 219 8.57 34.36 16.40
N ALA A 220 8.46 34.24 15.07
CA ALA A 220 8.05 35.33 14.19
C ALA A 220 6.63 35.85 14.49
N PHE A 221 5.73 34.99 14.94
CA PHE A 221 4.36 35.40 15.33
C PHE A 221 4.23 35.87 16.78
N GLY A 222 5.23 35.64 17.65
CA GLY A 222 5.20 36.06 19.05
C GLY A 222 3.96 35.59 19.83
N GLU A 223 3.42 36.45 20.71
CA GLU A 223 2.21 36.19 21.51
C GLU A 223 0.88 36.42 20.75
N LEU A 224 0.91 36.56 19.43
CA LEU A 224 -0.31 36.81 18.65
C LEU A 224 -1.26 35.61 18.72
N ASP A 225 -2.56 35.89 18.90
CA ASP A 225 -3.58 34.85 18.82
C ASP A 225 -3.66 34.24 17.42
N LEU A 226 -4.20 33.02 17.33
CA LEU A 226 -4.23 32.28 16.07
C LEU A 226 -5.05 33.01 15.00
N TRP A 227 -6.11 33.72 15.37
CA TRP A 227 -6.94 34.44 14.40
C TRP A 227 -6.16 35.60 13.77
N THR A 228 -5.43 36.38 14.57
CA THR A 228 -4.60 37.47 14.07
C THR A 228 -3.53 36.96 13.12
N ARG A 229 -2.94 35.80 13.40
CA ARG A 229 -1.97 35.16 12.51
C ARG A 229 -2.59 34.75 11.17
N ILE A 230 -3.80 34.18 11.19
CA ILE A 230 -4.55 33.85 9.96
C ILE A 230 -4.83 35.12 9.17
N VAL A 231 -5.33 36.16 9.82
CA VAL A 231 -5.66 37.44 9.18
C VAL A 231 -4.41 38.09 8.57
N LEU A 232 -3.26 38.08 9.25
CA LEU A 232 -2.01 38.59 8.71
C LEU A 232 -1.58 37.88 7.42
N LEU A 233 -1.63 36.55 7.40
CA LEU A 233 -1.30 35.78 6.19
C LEU A 233 -2.30 36.06 5.06
N MET A 234 -3.58 36.26 5.38
CA MET A 234 -4.62 36.53 4.38
C MET A 234 -4.56 37.94 3.83
N ASP A 235 -4.33 38.94 4.67
CA ASP A 235 -4.42 40.35 4.30
C ASP A 235 -3.08 40.92 3.81
N ARG A 236 -1.96 40.51 4.42
CA ARG A 236 -0.64 41.05 4.10
C ARG A 236 0.10 40.23 3.05
N GLU A 237 0.09 38.91 3.21
CA GLU A 237 0.79 38.00 2.31
C GLU A 237 -0.10 37.47 1.18
N GLU A 238 -1.40 37.73 1.26
CA GLU A 238 -2.39 37.32 0.27
C GLU A 238 -2.29 35.84 -0.12
N VAL A 239 -2.03 34.97 0.86
CA VAL A 239 -1.80 33.53 0.63
C VAL A 239 -2.98 32.85 -0.06
N TRP A 240 -4.17 33.44 0.01
CA TRP A 240 -5.35 33.02 -0.74
C TRP A 240 -5.17 33.07 -2.26
N ARG A 241 -4.19 33.81 -2.80
CA ARG A 241 -3.87 33.81 -4.24
C ARG A 241 -3.17 32.54 -4.70
N ASP A 242 -2.60 31.76 -3.79
CA ASP A 242 -1.97 30.48 -4.14
C ASP A 242 -3.03 29.41 -4.49
N PRO A 243 -3.07 28.89 -5.73
CA PRO A 243 -4.01 27.83 -6.11
C PRO A 243 -3.79 26.50 -5.38
N ASP A 244 -2.63 26.30 -4.77
CA ASP A 244 -2.26 25.14 -3.94
C ASP A 244 -2.52 25.34 -2.44
N LEU A 245 -3.03 26.52 -2.03
CA LEU A 245 -3.38 26.76 -0.63
C LEU A 245 -4.42 25.74 -0.14
N SER A 246 -4.05 25.03 0.92
CA SER A 246 -4.87 24.03 1.59
C SER A 246 -4.94 24.35 3.08
N LEU A 247 -5.94 23.79 3.77
CA LEU A 247 -6.05 23.91 5.22
C LEU A 247 -4.79 23.38 5.93
N VAL A 248 -4.14 22.36 5.36
CA VAL A 248 -2.90 21.78 5.89
C VAL A 248 -1.72 22.74 5.73
N SER A 249 -1.58 23.36 4.55
CA SER A 249 -0.49 24.32 4.33
C SER A 249 -0.69 25.58 5.17
N LEU A 250 -1.91 26.10 5.29
CA LEU A 250 -2.19 27.24 6.18
C LEU A 250 -1.93 26.90 7.65
N ALA A 251 -2.30 25.70 8.11
CA ALA A 251 -2.04 25.30 9.50
C ALA A 251 -0.54 25.23 9.80
N ARG A 252 0.25 24.79 8.81
CA ARG A 252 1.71 24.81 8.88
C ARG A 252 2.23 26.24 9.00
N MET A 253 1.80 27.15 8.11
CA MET A 253 2.20 28.56 8.16
C MET A 253 1.82 29.24 9.48
N CYS A 254 0.67 28.88 10.05
CA CYS A 254 0.23 29.33 11.38
C CYS A 254 0.77 28.46 12.53
N ALA A 255 1.84 27.67 12.33
CA ALA A 255 2.46 26.79 13.34
C ALA A 255 1.45 26.11 14.29
N THR A 256 0.38 25.54 13.73
CA THR A 256 -0.71 24.94 14.48
C THR A 256 -1.18 23.63 13.83
N ASN A 257 -2.19 22.98 14.41
CA ASN A 257 -2.80 21.80 13.83
C ASN A 257 -4.06 22.15 13.00
N VAL A 258 -4.35 21.30 12.02
CA VAL A 258 -5.46 21.43 11.08
C VAL A 258 -6.82 21.57 11.79
N THR A 259 -7.03 20.80 12.85
CA THR A 259 -8.28 20.79 13.61
C THR A 259 -8.52 22.12 14.29
N TYR A 260 -7.51 22.65 14.98
CA TYR A 260 -7.61 23.92 15.71
C TYR A 260 -7.77 25.10 14.76
N LEU A 261 -6.98 25.14 13.67
CA LEU A 261 -7.12 26.14 12.62
C LEU A 261 -8.55 26.15 12.04
N ASN A 262 -9.09 24.98 11.70
CA ASN A 262 -10.43 24.87 11.13
C ASN A 262 -11.52 25.33 12.11
N ASN A 263 -11.38 25.01 13.39
CA ASN A 263 -12.30 25.47 14.43
C ASN A 263 -12.26 26.99 14.57
N VAL A 264 -11.07 27.58 14.67
CA VAL A 264 -10.91 29.04 14.80
C VAL A 264 -11.47 29.78 13.58
N ILE A 265 -11.24 29.28 12.36
CA ILE A 265 -11.84 29.87 11.14
C ILE A 265 -13.37 29.81 11.21
N LYS A 266 -13.93 28.66 11.59
CA LYS A 266 -15.38 28.48 11.65
C LYS A 266 -16.02 29.34 12.75
N GLU A 267 -15.37 29.47 13.89
CA GLU A 267 -15.83 30.31 15.01
C GLU A 267 -15.85 31.79 14.65
N ASN A 268 -14.83 32.27 13.92
CA ASN A 268 -14.73 33.69 13.56
C ASN A 268 -15.51 34.08 12.30
N THR A 269 -15.68 33.16 11.35
CA THR A 269 -16.32 33.46 10.05
C THR A 269 -17.70 32.83 9.89
N GLY A 270 -18.03 31.80 10.67
CA GLY A 270 -19.22 30.97 10.46
C GLY A 270 -19.14 30.03 9.26
N THR A 271 -18.04 30.03 8.51
CA THR A 271 -17.90 29.32 7.22
C THR A 271 -16.81 28.26 7.24
N SER A 272 -16.82 27.38 6.25
CA SER A 272 -15.70 26.44 6.02
C SER A 272 -14.48 27.17 5.45
N PHE A 273 -13.28 26.60 5.65
CA PHE A 273 -12.04 27.14 5.07
C PHE A 273 -12.12 27.43 3.56
N LYS A 274 -12.79 26.55 2.80
CA LYS A 274 -12.94 26.73 1.35
C LYS A 274 -13.80 27.95 1.03
N GLU A 275 -14.88 28.16 1.75
CA GLU A 275 -15.76 29.32 1.60
C GLU A 275 -15.03 30.60 2.01
N PHE A 276 -14.32 30.57 3.14
CA PHE A 276 -13.51 31.68 3.62
C PHE A 276 -12.49 32.16 2.57
N VAL A 277 -11.71 31.24 2.00
CA VAL A 277 -10.73 31.57 0.95
C VAL A 277 -11.44 32.04 -0.33
N ASN A 278 -12.47 31.33 -0.79
CA ASN A 278 -13.16 31.69 -2.03
C ASN A 278 -13.86 33.06 -1.94
N ALA A 279 -14.36 33.46 -0.76
CA ALA A 279 -14.92 34.78 -0.55
C ALA A 279 -13.89 35.89 -0.83
N ARG A 280 -12.67 35.74 -0.29
CA ARG A 280 -11.55 36.67 -0.58
C ARG A 280 -11.19 36.71 -2.05
N ARG A 281 -11.09 35.55 -2.69
CA ARG A 281 -10.79 35.46 -4.14
C ARG A 281 -11.86 36.15 -4.98
N VAL A 282 -13.13 35.96 -4.65
CA VAL A 282 -14.26 36.58 -5.36
C VAL A 282 -14.29 38.10 -5.13
N GLU A 283 -14.02 38.57 -3.91
CA GLU A 283 -13.89 40.01 -3.64
C GLU A 283 -12.76 40.64 -4.43
N ALA A 284 -11.58 40.01 -4.48
CA ALA A 284 -10.46 40.52 -5.27
C ALA A 284 -10.80 40.65 -6.76
N VAL A 285 -11.48 39.65 -7.33
CA VAL A 285 -11.95 39.71 -8.72
C VAL A 285 -13.01 40.80 -8.91
N ALA A 286 -13.96 40.92 -7.98
CA ALA A 286 -15.01 41.93 -8.07
C ALA A 286 -14.42 43.35 -8.04
N ASN A 287 -13.46 43.60 -7.14
CA ASN A 287 -12.78 44.89 -7.06
C ASN A 287 -12.01 45.19 -8.36
N LEU A 288 -11.28 44.21 -8.89
CA LEU A 288 -10.55 44.37 -10.16
C LEU A 288 -11.48 44.69 -11.33
N LEU A 289 -12.65 44.05 -11.41
CA LEU A 289 -13.63 44.32 -12.47
C LEU A 289 -14.29 45.70 -12.35
N LEU A 290 -14.32 46.29 -11.15
CA LEU A 290 -14.81 47.67 -10.94
C LEU A 290 -13.74 48.71 -11.26
N GLU A 291 -12.48 48.41 -10.93
CA GLU A 291 -11.34 49.30 -11.20
C GLU A 291 -10.96 49.34 -12.68
N ASP A 292 -11.01 48.18 -13.35
CA ASP A 292 -10.71 48.04 -14.77
C ASP A 292 -11.73 47.14 -15.49
N PRO A 293 -12.79 47.73 -16.07
CA PRO A 293 -13.82 47.00 -16.82
C PRO A 293 -13.29 46.24 -18.04
N ASP A 294 -12.13 46.61 -18.58
CA ASP A 294 -11.54 45.96 -19.76
C ASP A 294 -10.72 44.70 -19.40
N THR A 295 -10.53 44.41 -18.11
CA THR A 295 -9.82 43.22 -17.65
C THR A 295 -10.47 41.92 -18.17
N ASP A 296 -9.64 40.99 -18.64
CA ASP A 296 -10.09 39.64 -18.96
C ASP A 296 -10.52 38.89 -17.68
N ILE A 297 -11.82 38.61 -17.58
CA ILE A 297 -12.45 37.92 -16.45
C ILE A 297 -11.76 36.57 -16.19
N GLN A 298 -11.32 35.86 -17.23
CA GLN A 298 -10.66 34.58 -17.05
C GLN A 298 -9.28 34.73 -16.42
N ALA A 299 -8.46 35.67 -16.90
CA ALA A 299 -7.19 36.02 -16.27
C ALA A 299 -7.38 36.48 -14.81
N ALA A 300 -8.38 37.32 -14.53
CA ALA A 300 -8.70 37.77 -13.17
C ALA A 300 -8.94 36.60 -12.21
N PHE A 301 -9.67 35.56 -12.64
CA PHE A 301 -9.89 34.37 -11.83
C PHE A 301 -8.62 33.60 -11.51
N PHE A 302 -7.75 33.42 -12.51
CA PHE A 302 -6.48 32.71 -12.29
C PHE A 302 -5.54 33.52 -11.37
N ASN A 303 -5.48 34.84 -11.56
CA ASN A 303 -4.70 35.74 -10.69
C ASN A 303 -5.21 35.75 -9.25
N ALA A 304 -6.51 35.55 -9.04
CA ALA A 304 -7.09 35.38 -7.72
C ALA A 304 -6.89 33.97 -7.14
N GLY A 305 -6.20 33.06 -7.81
CA GLY A 305 -5.85 31.73 -7.29
C GLY A 305 -6.86 30.61 -7.58
N PHE A 306 -7.83 30.82 -8.47
CA PHE A 306 -8.70 29.73 -8.91
C PHE A 306 -8.01 28.82 -9.93
N ARG A 307 -8.05 27.50 -9.74
CA ARG A 307 -7.53 26.53 -10.73
C ARG A 307 -8.43 26.32 -11.95
N SER A 308 -9.71 26.66 -11.84
CA SER A 308 -10.70 26.39 -12.88
C SER A 308 -11.68 27.53 -13.00
N ARG A 309 -11.87 27.99 -14.24
CA ARG A 309 -12.88 28.98 -14.61
C ARG A 309 -14.27 28.56 -14.13
N THR A 310 -14.65 27.30 -14.28
CA THR A 310 -15.98 26.80 -13.89
C THR A 310 -16.22 26.96 -12.39
N THR A 311 -15.22 26.63 -11.58
CA THR A 311 -15.29 26.79 -10.11
C THR A 311 -15.35 28.27 -9.74
N ALA A 312 -14.54 29.11 -10.37
CA ALA A 312 -14.51 30.54 -10.11
C ALA A 312 -15.84 31.21 -10.46
N TRP A 313 -16.38 30.93 -11.65
CA TRP A 313 -17.69 31.41 -12.11
C TRP A 313 -18.82 31.06 -11.15
N ARG A 314 -18.87 29.81 -10.69
CA ARG A 314 -19.89 29.36 -9.74
C ARG A 314 -19.78 30.11 -8.41
N ASN A 315 -18.58 30.14 -7.80
CA ASN A 315 -18.40 30.84 -6.52
C ASN A 315 -18.68 32.34 -6.65
N PHE A 316 -18.31 32.98 -7.76
CA PHE A 316 -18.60 34.39 -7.98
C PHE A 316 -20.10 34.65 -8.01
N LYS A 317 -20.84 33.85 -8.79
CA LYS A 317 -22.30 33.95 -8.87
C LYS A 317 -22.98 33.69 -7.53
N ASP A 318 -22.53 32.66 -6.80
CA ASP A 318 -23.10 32.29 -5.51
C ASP A 318 -22.91 33.40 -4.45
N ILE A 319 -21.75 34.07 -4.47
CA ILE A 319 -21.39 35.09 -3.46
C ILE A 319 -21.91 36.49 -3.83
N LYS A 320 -21.83 36.89 -5.11
CA LYS A 320 -22.27 38.22 -5.58
C LYS A 320 -23.71 38.25 -6.10
N GLY A 321 -24.35 37.11 -6.27
CA GLY A 321 -25.73 36.97 -6.78
C GLY A 321 -25.89 37.12 -8.29
N VAL A 322 -24.86 37.61 -8.99
CA VAL A 322 -24.84 37.85 -10.43
C VAL A 322 -23.58 37.26 -11.07
N THR A 323 -23.62 37.03 -12.37
CA THR A 323 -22.42 36.56 -13.09
C THR A 323 -21.34 37.65 -13.16
N PRO A 324 -20.06 37.30 -13.30
CA PRO A 324 -18.98 38.29 -13.44
C PRO A 324 -19.19 39.25 -14.61
N THR A 325 -19.79 38.75 -15.71
CA THR A 325 -20.13 39.56 -16.88
C THR A 325 -21.24 40.56 -16.60
N GLU A 326 -22.27 40.18 -15.84
CA GLU A 326 -23.34 41.08 -15.41
C GLU A 326 -22.84 42.07 -14.37
N PHE A 327 -22.00 41.61 -13.43
CA PHE A 327 -21.39 42.46 -12.39
C PHE A 327 -20.56 43.60 -12.97
N ARG A 328 -19.84 43.33 -14.07
CA ARG A 328 -19.06 44.34 -14.80
C ARG A 328 -19.93 45.39 -15.51
N GLN A 329 -21.17 45.04 -15.87
CA GLN A 329 -22.06 45.91 -16.66
C GLN A 329 -22.98 46.81 -15.82
N GLY A 330 -23.08 46.55 -14.51
CA GLY A 330 -23.91 47.30 -13.56
C GLY A 330 -23.11 48.31 -12.77
#